data_AF-A0A0D6EQ83-F1
#
_entry.id   AF-A0A0D6EQ83-F1
#
_cell.length_a   1.000
_cell.length_b   1.000
_cell.length_c   1.000
_cell.angle_alpha   90.00
_cell.angle_beta   90.00
_cell.angle_gamma   90.00
#
_symmetry.space_group_name_H-M   'P 1'
#
loop_
_entity.id
_entity.type
_entity.pdbx_description
1 polymer ?
#
loop_
_entity_poly.entity_id
_entity_poly.type
_entity_poly.pdbx_seq_one_letter_code
_entity_poly.pdbx_strand_id
1 'polypeptide(L)'
;MSSSPSTDSPAPQAAPADEFDTSFFPAPSPFFARYTSHNLSLPPDALISDVPGEPAPFLAKELEPPNVDWIVQEGSYSVFGETWPVEEKLPTLEEMGVQEMFDRNADRKQSLQTLLRAVLLTYTQLLDSLLIPPPSLAHPRPTLPDGSAPPSEPGRLTEHVRLIAINMHHLVNELRPVQARETLKTMMQAQIDRRRAKTAAIKRKCAEITSVLSTMHSDILAASSAAAPTPSPASPSHDRASPAQTEDKSTTIRGKLQALIDSLE
;
A
#
# COMPACT_ATOMS: atom_id res chain seq x y z
N MET A 1 -56.62 29.98 20.42
CA MET A 1 -56.04 30.84 19.35
C MET A 1 -54.64 31.25 19.81
N SER A 2 -53.63 30.92 19.00
CA SER A 2 -52.34 31.64 18.89
C SER A 2 -51.34 31.44 20.05
N SER A 3 -50.08 31.05 19.91
CA SER A 3 -49.18 30.89 18.75
C SER A 3 -47.96 30.07 19.18
N SER A 4 -47.48 29.15 18.34
CA SER A 4 -46.13 28.56 18.45
C SER A 4 -45.20 29.28 17.47
N PRO A 5 -43.92 29.54 17.80
CA PRO A 5 -42.99 30.13 16.85
C PRO A 5 -42.42 29.05 15.92
N SER A 6 -42.56 29.33 14.63
CA SER A 6 -41.86 28.73 13.51
C SER A 6 -40.35 28.79 13.71
N THR A 7 -39.68 27.63 13.65
CA THR A 7 -38.25 27.59 13.33
C THR A 7 -38.15 26.95 11.96
N ASP A 8 -38.05 27.85 10.98
CA ASP A 8 -37.79 27.60 9.58
C ASP A 8 -36.42 26.93 9.46
N SER A 9 -36.35 25.72 8.89
CA SER A 9 -35.11 25.14 8.39
C SER A 9 -35.35 24.85 6.91
N PRO A 10 -34.53 25.42 6.00
CA PRO A 10 -34.80 25.31 4.59
C PRO A 10 -34.58 23.87 4.15
N ALA A 11 -35.59 23.31 3.49
CA ALA A 11 -35.47 22.06 2.75
C ALA A 11 -34.28 22.16 1.78
N PRO A 12 -33.34 21.20 1.76
CA PRO A 12 -32.42 21.10 0.64
C PRO A 12 -33.26 20.70 -0.58
N GLN A 13 -33.36 21.64 -1.52
CA GLN A 13 -34.03 21.49 -2.79
C GLN A 13 -33.58 20.20 -3.47
N ALA A 14 -34.56 19.42 -3.93
CA ALA A 14 -34.31 18.31 -4.84
C ALA A 14 -33.48 18.83 -6.02
N ALA A 15 -32.30 18.26 -6.22
CA ALA A 15 -31.44 18.61 -7.34
C ALA A 15 -32.19 18.29 -8.65
N PRO A 16 -32.23 19.22 -9.62
CA PRO A 16 -32.80 18.94 -10.92
C PRO A 16 -31.94 17.89 -11.62
N ALA A 17 -32.57 16.83 -12.11
CA ALA A 17 -31.98 15.97 -13.12
C ALA A 17 -31.69 16.83 -14.36
N ASP A 18 -30.48 16.69 -14.91
CA ASP A 18 -30.02 17.27 -16.17
C ASP A 18 -29.56 18.75 -16.15
N GLU A 19 -28.78 19.15 -15.14
CA GLU A 19 -27.75 20.19 -15.37
C GLU A 19 -26.48 19.49 -15.88
N PHE A 20 -26.09 19.78 -17.12
CA PHE A 20 -24.85 19.29 -17.71
C PHE A 20 -23.67 19.54 -16.76
N ASP A 21 -23.10 18.45 -16.26
CA ASP A 21 -21.86 18.40 -15.48
C ASP A 21 -20.79 19.25 -16.17
N THR A 22 -20.54 20.45 -15.64
CA THR A 22 -19.44 21.32 -16.06
C THR A 22 -18.11 20.91 -15.41
N SER A 23 -18.11 19.84 -14.61
CA SER A 23 -16.93 19.25 -14.00
C SER A 23 -16.27 18.22 -14.91
N PHE A 24 -14.94 18.19 -14.89
CA PHE A 24 -14.12 17.18 -15.59
C PHE A 24 -14.31 15.75 -15.03
N PHE A 25 -14.90 15.62 -13.85
CA PHE A 25 -15.14 14.36 -13.18
C PHE A 25 -16.65 14.11 -13.06
N PRO A 26 -17.12 12.86 -13.29
CA PRO A 26 -18.52 12.53 -13.09
C PRO A 26 -18.90 12.70 -11.62
N ALA A 27 -20.14 13.13 -11.37
CA ALA A 27 -20.70 13.13 -10.02
C ALA A 27 -20.62 11.70 -9.40
N PRO A 28 -20.46 11.59 -8.07
CA PRO A 28 -20.50 10.29 -7.40
C PRO A 28 -21.85 9.61 -7.64
N SER A 29 -21.86 8.28 -7.53
CA SER A 29 -23.09 7.49 -7.65
C SER A 29 -24.17 7.98 -6.68
N PRO A 30 -25.47 7.99 -7.07
CA PRO A 30 -26.57 8.38 -6.19
C PRO A 30 -26.64 7.53 -4.92
N PHE A 31 -26.12 6.29 -4.95
CA PHE A 31 -26.04 5.40 -3.79
C PHE A 31 -25.19 5.97 -2.64
N PHE A 32 -24.29 6.91 -2.92
CA PHE A 32 -23.47 7.55 -1.89
C PHE A 32 -24.31 8.19 -0.78
N ALA A 33 -25.45 8.80 -1.13
CA ALA A 33 -26.34 9.45 -0.17
C ALA A 33 -27.01 8.47 0.81
N ARG A 34 -27.05 7.16 0.49
CA ARG A 34 -27.60 6.12 1.36
C ARG A 34 -26.71 5.82 2.57
N TYR A 35 -25.40 6.05 2.46
CA TYR A 35 -24.40 5.73 3.49
C TYR A 35 -24.35 6.79 4.61
N THR A 36 -25.40 6.84 5.42
CA THR A 36 -25.43 7.68 6.64
C THR A 36 -25.12 6.86 7.90
N SER A 37 -24.58 7.49 8.93
CA SER A 37 -24.32 6.82 10.23
C SER A 37 -25.59 6.23 10.85
N HIS A 38 -26.73 6.86 10.60
CA HIS A 38 -28.04 6.37 11.00
C HIS A 38 -28.41 5.08 10.24
N ASN A 39 -28.32 5.09 8.92
CA ASN A 39 -28.73 3.95 8.07
C ASN A 39 -27.86 2.71 8.30
N LEU A 40 -26.57 2.90 8.59
CA LEU A 40 -25.64 1.80 8.91
C LEU A 40 -25.89 1.16 10.28
N SER A 41 -26.55 1.88 11.20
CA SER A 41 -26.86 1.37 12.54
C SER A 41 -28.14 0.54 12.59
N LEU A 42 -28.95 0.58 11.53
CA LEU A 42 -30.21 -0.15 11.44
C LEU A 42 -29.96 -1.64 11.15
N PRO A 43 -30.84 -2.53 11.64
CA PRO A 43 -30.77 -3.94 11.29
C PRO A 43 -30.98 -4.15 9.79
N PRO A 44 -30.41 -5.22 9.20
CA PRO A 44 -30.39 -5.43 7.73
C PRO A 44 -31.78 -5.52 7.10
N ASP A 45 -32.79 -5.91 7.87
CA ASP A 45 -34.19 -6.04 7.44
C ASP A 45 -35.00 -4.74 7.55
N ALA A 46 -34.40 -3.65 8.07
CA ALA A 46 -35.05 -2.36 8.15
C ALA A 46 -35.23 -1.74 6.76
N LEU A 47 -36.46 -1.31 6.48
CA LEU A 47 -36.79 -0.51 5.30
C LEU A 47 -36.51 0.96 5.59
N ILE A 48 -35.67 1.58 4.77
CA ILE A 48 -35.28 2.99 4.89
C ILE A 48 -36.00 3.76 3.78
N SER A 49 -36.90 4.65 4.17
CA SER A 49 -37.70 5.46 3.22
C SER A 49 -37.27 6.94 3.18
N ASP A 50 -36.41 7.37 4.10
CA ASP A 50 -36.13 8.80 4.34
C ASP A 50 -34.72 9.19 3.86
N VAL A 51 -34.42 8.98 2.56
CA VAL A 51 -33.17 9.45 1.95
C VAL A 51 -33.44 10.55 0.92
N PRO A 52 -32.82 11.74 1.06
CA PRO A 52 -32.95 12.81 0.07
C PRO A 52 -32.45 12.37 -1.30
N GLY A 53 -33.29 12.50 -2.34
CA GLY A 53 -32.89 12.30 -3.74
C GLY A 53 -33.24 10.93 -4.35
N GLU A 54 -33.85 10.00 -3.60
CA GLU A 54 -34.30 8.71 -4.15
C GLU A 54 -35.81 8.49 -3.97
N PRO A 55 -36.53 8.05 -5.02
CA PRO A 55 -37.98 7.83 -4.95
C PRO A 55 -38.39 6.47 -4.37
N ALA A 56 -37.45 5.55 -4.13
CA ALA A 56 -37.75 4.17 -3.73
C ALA A 56 -37.17 3.83 -2.35
N PRO A 57 -37.95 3.19 -1.47
CA PRO A 57 -37.43 2.65 -0.22
C PRO A 57 -36.46 1.50 -0.52
N PHE A 58 -35.35 1.45 0.21
CA PHE A 58 -34.34 0.40 0.08
C PHE A 58 -34.13 -0.35 1.40
N LEU A 59 -33.59 -1.56 1.31
CA LEU A 59 -33.26 -2.36 2.49
C LEU A 59 -31.86 -1.99 3.01
N ALA A 60 -31.68 -1.97 4.33
CA ALA A 60 -30.35 -1.78 4.93
C ALA A 60 -29.33 -2.83 4.44
N LYS A 61 -29.79 -4.03 4.03
CA LYS A 61 -28.97 -5.04 3.35
C LYS A 61 -28.30 -4.56 2.05
N GLU A 62 -28.88 -3.60 1.33
CA GLU A 62 -28.28 -3.04 0.12
C GLU A 62 -27.05 -2.16 0.42
N LEU A 63 -26.85 -1.75 1.67
CA LEU A 63 -25.66 -1.02 2.13
C LEU A 63 -24.47 -1.96 2.41
N GLU A 64 -24.71 -3.27 2.47
CA GLU A 64 -23.64 -4.25 2.64
C GLU A 64 -22.70 -4.22 1.44
N PRO A 65 -21.40 -4.50 1.65
CA PRO A 65 -20.47 -4.64 0.54
C PRO A 65 -20.99 -5.65 -0.49
N PRO A 66 -20.76 -5.40 -1.79
CA PRO A 66 -21.11 -6.36 -2.83
C PRO A 66 -20.48 -7.73 -2.55
N ASN A 67 -21.22 -8.80 -2.87
CA ASN A 67 -20.79 -10.16 -2.56
C ASN A 67 -19.61 -10.60 -3.43
N VAL A 68 -18.37 -10.39 -2.98
CA VAL A 68 -17.12 -10.70 -3.71
C VAL A 68 -17.03 -12.09 -4.35
N ASP A 69 -17.78 -13.09 -3.88
CA ASP A 69 -17.75 -14.44 -4.43
C ASP A 69 -18.19 -14.51 -5.89
N TRP A 70 -19.09 -13.64 -6.33
CA TRP A 70 -19.53 -13.54 -7.73
C TRP A 70 -18.38 -13.25 -8.71
N ILE A 71 -17.43 -12.40 -8.31
CA ILE A 71 -16.29 -11.97 -9.11
C ILE A 71 -15.31 -13.14 -9.21
N VAL A 72 -15.10 -13.86 -8.11
CA VAL A 72 -14.24 -15.05 -8.09
C VAL A 72 -14.84 -16.17 -8.96
N GLN A 73 -16.17 -16.34 -8.96
CA GLN A 73 -16.87 -17.32 -9.80
C GLN A 73 -16.82 -16.96 -11.29
N GLU A 74 -17.00 -15.69 -11.64
CA GLU A 74 -16.91 -15.20 -13.01
C GLU A 74 -15.47 -15.19 -13.54
N GLY A 75 -14.49 -15.14 -12.64
CA GLY A 75 -13.06 -15.32 -12.95
C GLY A 75 -12.42 -14.14 -13.67
N SER A 76 -13.18 -13.09 -13.96
CA SER A 76 -12.70 -11.83 -14.55
C SER A 76 -13.57 -10.65 -14.13
N TYR A 77 -13.01 -9.44 -14.20
CA TYR A 77 -13.70 -8.19 -13.88
C TYR A 77 -13.31 -7.12 -14.90
N SER A 78 -14.24 -6.24 -15.29
CA SER A 78 -13.96 -5.18 -16.25
C SER A 78 -13.66 -3.86 -15.56
N VAL A 79 -12.58 -3.20 -15.98
CA VAL A 79 -12.16 -1.88 -15.51
C VAL A 79 -11.78 -1.04 -16.72
N PHE A 80 -12.40 0.15 -16.85
CA PHE A 80 -12.14 1.10 -17.94
C PHE A 80 -12.24 0.52 -19.36
N GLY A 81 -13.14 -0.46 -19.57
CA GLY A 81 -13.34 -1.11 -20.87
C GLY A 81 -12.39 -2.27 -21.16
N GLU A 82 -11.49 -2.60 -20.23
CA GLU A 82 -10.62 -3.77 -20.31
C GLU A 82 -11.10 -4.86 -19.35
N THR A 83 -11.08 -6.12 -19.78
CA THR A 83 -11.42 -7.26 -18.94
C THR A 83 -10.14 -7.85 -18.33
N TRP A 84 -10.08 -7.86 -17.01
CA TRP A 84 -8.95 -8.35 -16.22
C TRP A 84 -9.29 -9.69 -15.57
N PRO A 85 -8.41 -10.71 -15.63
CA PRO A 85 -8.64 -11.97 -14.93
C PRO A 85 -8.46 -11.78 -13.41
N VAL A 86 -9.25 -12.50 -12.62
CA VAL A 86 -9.13 -12.50 -11.14
C VAL A 86 -7.89 -13.27 -10.69
N GLU A 87 -7.58 -14.39 -11.36
CA GLU A 87 -6.33 -15.12 -11.16
C GLU A 87 -5.32 -14.68 -12.21
N GLU A 88 -4.32 -13.90 -11.81
CA GLU A 88 -3.25 -13.42 -12.68
C GLU A 88 -2.31 -14.59 -13.08
N LYS A 89 -2.70 -15.33 -14.11
CA LYS A 89 -1.85 -16.30 -14.79
C LYS A 89 -1.22 -15.65 -16.01
N LEU A 90 0.10 -15.75 -16.14
CA LEU A 90 0.80 -15.29 -17.34
C LEU A 90 0.40 -16.21 -18.51
N PRO A 91 -0.25 -15.69 -19.57
CA PRO A 91 -0.62 -16.50 -20.73
C PRO A 91 0.64 -17.04 -21.40
N THR A 92 0.54 -18.24 -21.98
CA THR A 92 1.67 -18.82 -22.71
C THR A 92 1.94 -18.05 -24.00
N LEU A 93 3.18 -18.08 -24.50
CA LEU A 93 3.51 -17.42 -25.77
C LEU A 93 2.70 -18.02 -26.94
N GLU A 94 2.43 -19.32 -26.89
CA GLU A 94 1.56 -20.01 -27.86
C GLU A 94 0.12 -19.50 -27.82
N GLU A 95 -0.46 -19.29 -26.63
CA GLU A 95 -1.80 -18.71 -26.46
C GLU A 95 -1.90 -17.28 -27.00
N MET A 96 -0.81 -16.51 -26.92
CA MET A 96 -0.72 -15.18 -27.51
C MET A 96 -0.46 -15.19 -29.03
N GLY A 97 -0.32 -16.37 -29.64
CA GLY A 97 0.01 -16.52 -31.07
C GLY A 97 1.44 -16.08 -31.41
N VAL A 98 2.35 -16.05 -30.42
CA VAL A 98 3.74 -15.61 -30.58
C VAL A 98 4.66 -16.82 -30.64
N GLN A 99 5.58 -16.82 -31.61
CA GLN A 99 6.59 -17.87 -31.72
C GLN A 99 7.58 -17.81 -30.54
N GLU A 100 7.76 -18.96 -29.88
CA GLU A 100 8.80 -19.12 -28.85
C GLU A 100 10.19 -19.17 -29.48
N MET A 101 11.10 -18.34 -28.96
CA MET A 101 12.48 -18.21 -29.46
C MET A 101 13.54 -18.76 -28.49
N PHE A 102 13.13 -19.49 -27.45
CA PHE A 102 14.03 -20.03 -26.44
C PHE A 102 13.66 -21.46 -26.05
N ASP A 103 14.62 -22.17 -25.48
CA ASP A 103 14.40 -23.52 -24.97
C ASP A 103 13.72 -23.48 -23.59
N ARG A 104 12.53 -24.07 -23.46
CA ARG A 104 11.77 -24.16 -22.19
C ARG A 104 12.53 -24.87 -21.07
N ASN A 105 13.42 -25.79 -21.43
CA ASN A 105 14.19 -26.60 -20.48
C ASN A 105 15.52 -25.94 -20.04
N ALA A 106 15.93 -24.86 -20.70
CA ALA A 106 17.18 -24.17 -20.38
C ALA A 106 17.03 -23.27 -19.14
N ASP A 107 18.16 -22.87 -18.58
CA ASP A 107 18.18 -21.83 -17.56
C ASP A 107 17.70 -20.50 -18.15
N ARG A 108 16.74 -19.85 -17.49
CA ARG A 108 16.09 -18.61 -17.96
C ARG A 108 17.12 -17.50 -18.17
N LYS A 109 18.17 -17.48 -17.35
CA LYS A 109 19.28 -16.54 -17.50
C LYS A 109 20.01 -16.74 -18.83
N GLN A 110 20.28 -17.98 -19.22
CA GLN A 110 20.95 -18.30 -20.47
C GLN A 110 20.05 -17.97 -21.66
N SER A 111 18.76 -18.31 -21.58
CA SER A 111 17.76 -17.95 -22.58
C SER A 111 17.68 -16.43 -22.80
N LEU A 112 17.62 -15.63 -21.72
CA LEU A 112 17.64 -14.17 -21.81
C LEU A 112 18.93 -13.62 -22.44
N GLN A 113 20.09 -14.20 -22.12
CA GLN A 113 21.37 -13.80 -22.74
C GLN A 113 21.42 -14.13 -24.23
N THR A 114 20.88 -15.28 -24.64
CA THR A 114 20.78 -15.67 -26.05
C THR A 114 19.85 -14.73 -26.80
N LEU A 115 18.67 -14.43 -26.25
CA LEU A 115 17.74 -13.46 -26.85
C LEU A 115 18.37 -12.06 -26.93
N LEU A 116 19.09 -11.61 -25.90
CA LEU A 116 19.80 -10.33 -25.95
C LEU A 116 20.84 -10.30 -27.09
N ARG A 117 21.63 -11.36 -27.26
CA ARG A 117 22.58 -11.48 -28.39
C ARG A 117 21.84 -11.46 -29.73
N ALA A 118 20.69 -12.13 -29.82
CA ALA A 118 19.86 -12.13 -31.03
C ALA A 118 19.33 -10.73 -31.36
N VAL A 119 18.86 -9.96 -30.37
CA VAL A 119 18.45 -8.55 -30.58
C VAL A 119 19.61 -7.72 -31.11
N LEU A 120 20.78 -7.82 -30.47
CA LEU A 120 21.95 -7.03 -30.88
C LEU A 120 22.39 -7.36 -32.31
N LEU A 121 22.44 -8.64 -32.67
CA LEU A 121 22.77 -9.06 -34.03
C LEU A 121 21.73 -8.56 -35.05
N THR A 122 20.45 -8.72 -34.75
CA THR A 122 19.36 -8.27 -35.64
C THR A 122 19.37 -6.76 -35.80
N TYR A 123 19.68 -6.02 -34.73
CA TYR A 123 19.83 -4.56 -34.78
C TYR A 123 21.01 -4.13 -35.66
N THR A 124 22.15 -4.81 -35.58
CA THR A 124 23.29 -4.52 -36.48
C THR A 124 22.93 -4.81 -37.95
N GLN A 125 22.24 -5.92 -38.22
CA GLN A 125 21.74 -6.24 -39.57
C GLN A 125 20.72 -5.22 -40.06
N LEU A 126 19.89 -4.68 -39.16
CA LEU A 126 18.94 -3.63 -39.49
C LEU A 126 19.67 -2.36 -39.89
N LEU A 127 20.69 -1.94 -39.14
CA LEU A 127 21.52 -0.78 -39.50
C LEU A 127 22.21 -0.98 -40.86
N ASP A 128 22.79 -2.15 -41.09
CA ASP A 128 23.39 -2.49 -42.39
C ASP A 128 22.35 -2.40 -43.51
N SER A 129 21.14 -2.93 -43.29
CA SER A 129 20.05 -2.89 -44.28
C SER A 129 19.55 -1.48 -44.60
N LEU A 130 19.62 -0.56 -43.62
CA LEU A 130 19.23 0.84 -43.78
C LEU A 130 20.30 1.66 -44.50
N LEU A 131 21.57 1.24 -44.44
CA LEU A 131 22.68 1.85 -45.17
C LEU A 131 22.70 1.44 -46.66
N ILE A 132 22.01 0.34 -47.02
CA ILE A 132 21.88 -0.09 -48.41
C ILE A 132 20.95 0.89 -49.14
N PRO A 133 21.35 1.41 -50.32
CA PRO A 133 20.48 2.30 -51.11
C PRO A 133 19.13 1.64 -51.40
N PRO A 134 18.00 2.39 -51.29
CA PRO A 134 16.69 1.84 -51.61
C PRO A 134 16.66 1.34 -53.06
N PRO A 135 15.94 0.23 -53.34
CA PRO A 135 15.87 -0.32 -54.68
C PRO A 135 15.36 0.75 -55.64
N SER A 136 16.16 1.06 -56.68
CA SER A 136 15.80 2.03 -57.70
C SER A 136 14.51 1.61 -58.42
N LEU A 137 13.67 2.58 -58.82
CA LEU A 137 12.46 2.35 -59.62
C LEU A 137 12.70 1.57 -60.94
N ALA A 138 13.96 1.46 -61.38
CA ALA A 138 14.38 0.68 -62.53
C ALA A 138 14.31 -0.86 -62.32
N HIS A 139 14.34 -1.32 -61.06
CA HIS A 139 14.22 -2.75 -60.71
C HIS A 139 13.20 -2.93 -59.58
N PRO A 140 11.90 -2.96 -59.90
CA PRO A 140 10.85 -3.23 -58.93
C PRO A 140 11.03 -4.61 -58.30
N ARG A 141 10.80 -4.73 -56.99
CA ARG A 141 10.78 -6.04 -56.31
C ARG A 141 9.64 -6.90 -56.89
N PRO A 142 9.85 -8.21 -57.08
CA PRO A 142 8.77 -9.10 -57.52
C PRO A 142 7.63 -9.06 -56.50
N THR A 143 6.41 -8.85 -56.98
CA THR A 143 5.20 -8.90 -56.17
C THR A 143 4.87 -10.35 -55.81
N LEU A 144 4.35 -10.58 -54.60
CA LEU A 144 3.83 -11.88 -54.21
C LEU A 144 2.60 -12.24 -55.06
N PRO A 145 2.20 -13.53 -55.15
CA PRO A 145 1.02 -13.97 -55.91
C PRO A 145 -0.29 -13.28 -55.50
N ASP A 146 -0.33 -12.71 -54.29
CA ASP A 146 -1.45 -11.97 -53.70
C ASP A 146 -1.44 -10.46 -54.01
N GLY A 147 -0.54 -10.00 -54.90
CA GLY A 147 -0.43 -8.58 -55.28
C GLY A 147 0.21 -7.66 -54.22
N SER A 148 0.53 -8.20 -53.03
CA SER A 148 1.25 -7.48 -51.98
C SER A 148 2.75 -7.38 -52.30
N ALA A 149 3.36 -6.24 -51.91
CA ALA A 149 4.80 -6.08 -51.96
C ALA A 149 5.43 -6.98 -50.88
N PRO A 150 6.49 -7.77 -51.19
CA PRO A 150 7.19 -8.52 -50.16
C PRO A 150 7.71 -7.58 -49.08
N PRO A 151 7.65 -7.97 -47.80
CA PRO A 151 8.11 -7.10 -46.72
C PRO A 151 9.56 -6.72 -46.96
N SER A 152 9.85 -5.42 -46.87
CA SER A 152 11.21 -4.94 -47.04
C SER A 152 12.12 -5.61 -46.01
N GLU A 153 13.36 -5.92 -46.37
CA GLU A 153 14.36 -6.47 -45.44
C GLU A 153 14.39 -5.75 -44.07
N PRO A 154 14.42 -4.40 -43.98
CA PRO A 154 14.31 -3.71 -42.69
C PRO A 154 12.98 -3.95 -41.95
N GLY A 155 11.88 -4.15 -42.68
CA GLY A 155 10.57 -4.50 -42.09
C GLY A 155 10.57 -5.89 -41.46
N ARG A 156 11.17 -6.89 -42.13
CA ARG A 156 11.34 -8.24 -41.59
C ARG A 156 12.22 -8.24 -40.33
N LEU A 157 13.32 -7.50 -40.36
CA LEU A 157 14.23 -7.36 -39.23
C LEU A 157 13.56 -6.64 -38.05
N THR A 158 12.73 -5.62 -38.32
CA THR A 158 11.98 -4.91 -37.28
C THR A 158 10.94 -5.82 -36.61
N GLU A 159 10.18 -6.60 -37.38
CA GLU A 159 9.26 -7.59 -36.79
C GLU A 159 10.02 -8.67 -36.01
N HIS A 160 11.21 -9.09 -36.48
CA HIS A 160 12.03 -10.03 -35.73
C HIS A 160 12.48 -9.45 -34.38
N VAL A 161 12.94 -8.19 -34.33
CA VAL A 161 13.27 -7.49 -33.08
C VAL A 161 12.05 -7.40 -32.15
N ARG A 162 10.87 -7.10 -32.70
CA ARG A 162 9.61 -7.06 -31.93
C ARG A 162 9.30 -8.41 -31.30
N LEU A 163 9.42 -9.50 -32.05
CA LEU A 163 9.20 -10.86 -31.53
C LEU A 163 10.19 -11.24 -30.43
N ILE A 164 11.48 -10.92 -30.60
CA ILE A 164 12.49 -11.17 -29.56
C ILE A 164 12.16 -10.36 -28.31
N ALA A 165 11.75 -9.09 -28.45
CA ALA A 165 11.37 -8.26 -27.31
C ALA A 165 10.18 -8.86 -26.55
N ILE A 166 9.15 -9.35 -27.23
CA ILE A 166 8.01 -10.02 -26.57
C ILE A 166 8.46 -11.26 -25.80
N ASN A 167 9.31 -12.11 -26.42
CA ASN A 167 9.87 -13.29 -25.78
C ASN A 167 10.71 -12.94 -24.53
N MET A 168 11.52 -11.87 -24.60
CA MET A 168 12.29 -11.39 -23.45
C MET A 168 11.38 -10.90 -22.31
N HIS A 169 10.33 -10.14 -22.64
CA HIS A 169 9.36 -9.68 -21.64
C HIS A 169 8.66 -10.84 -20.96
N HIS A 170 8.28 -11.86 -21.72
CA HIS A 170 7.67 -13.07 -21.17
C HIS A 170 8.59 -13.77 -20.17
N LEU A 171 9.86 -14.03 -20.54
CA LEU A 171 10.84 -14.62 -19.64
C LEU A 171 11.11 -13.78 -18.38
N VAL A 172 11.12 -12.46 -18.49
CA VAL A 172 11.25 -11.58 -17.33
C VAL A 172 10.01 -11.68 -16.43
N ASN A 173 8.81 -11.76 -17.03
CA ASN A 173 7.57 -11.92 -16.28
C ASN A 173 7.53 -13.24 -15.50
N GLU A 174 8.03 -14.34 -16.07
CA GLU A 174 8.17 -15.62 -15.35
C GLU A 174 9.09 -15.53 -14.11
N LEU A 175 10.07 -14.61 -14.10
CA LEU A 175 11.00 -14.43 -12.98
C LEU A 175 10.42 -13.57 -11.85
N ARG A 176 9.30 -12.85 -12.06
CA ARG A 176 8.70 -11.97 -11.04
C ARG A 176 8.35 -12.69 -9.73
N PRO A 177 7.73 -13.89 -9.74
CA PRO A 177 7.43 -14.60 -8.49
C PRO A 177 8.68 -15.00 -7.71
N VAL A 178 9.75 -15.38 -8.41
CA VAL A 178 11.05 -15.70 -7.79
C VAL A 178 11.67 -14.45 -7.17
N GLN A 179 11.65 -13.33 -7.88
CA GLN A 179 12.12 -12.04 -7.38
C GLN A 179 11.33 -11.59 -6.14
N ALA A 180 10.00 -11.75 -6.14
CA ALA A 180 9.15 -11.39 -5.00
C ALA A 180 9.52 -12.21 -3.75
N ARG A 181 9.79 -13.51 -3.91
CA ARG A 181 10.22 -14.39 -2.80
C ARG A 181 11.57 -13.98 -2.23
N GLU A 182 12.56 -13.70 -3.07
CA GLU A 182 13.89 -13.25 -2.62
C GLU A 182 13.83 -11.86 -1.97
N THR A 183 12.98 -10.97 -2.48
CA THR A 183 12.72 -9.65 -1.88
C THR A 183 12.10 -9.80 -0.50
N LEU A 184 11.09 -10.66 -0.35
CA LEU A 184 10.46 -10.96 0.94
C LEU A 184 11.46 -11.54 1.94
N LYS A 185 12.27 -12.51 1.51
CA LYS A 185 13.32 -13.11 2.35
C LYS A 185 14.31 -12.05 2.85
N THR A 186 14.74 -11.15 1.97
CA THR A 186 15.62 -10.04 2.31
C THR A 186 14.97 -9.09 3.31
N MET A 187 13.70 -8.74 3.10
CA MET A 187 12.93 -7.91 4.03
C MET A 187 12.80 -8.55 5.42
N MET A 188 12.51 -9.85 5.48
CA MET A 188 12.42 -10.59 6.76
C MET A 188 13.76 -10.65 7.48
N GLN A 189 14.86 -10.87 6.76
CA GLN A 189 16.19 -10.85 7.34
C GLN A 189 16.51 -9.47 7.95
N ALA A 190 16.22 -8.39 7.23
CA ALA A 190 16.38 -7.04 7.74
C ALA A 190 15.51 -6.76 8.99
N GLN A 191 14.30 -7.32 9.06
CA GLN A 191 13.46 -7.22 10.26
C GLN A 191 14.05 -7.95 11.46
N ILE A 192 14.62 -9.15 11.26
CA ILE A 192 15.30 -9.92 12.31
C ILE A 192 16.49 -9.12 12.83
N ASP A 193 17.31 -8.58 11.95
CA ASP A 193 18.50 -7.82 12.33
C ASP A 193 18.12 -6.53 13.07
N ARG A 194 17.06 -5.84 12.63
CA ARG A 194 16.49 -4.68 13.35
C ARG A 194 16.00 -5.06 14.74
N ARG A 195 15.32 -6.20 14.91
CA ARG A 195 14.84 -6.68 16.21
C ARG A 195 16.02 -7.03 17.14
N ARG A 196 17.03 -7.74 16.62
CA ARG A 196 18.25 -8.06 17.37
C ARG A 196 19.00 -6.82 17.84
N ALA A 197 19.16 -5.82 16.97
CA ALA A 197 19.79 -4.55 17.32
C ALA A 197 19.01 -3.81 18.41
N LYS A 198 17.68 -3.74 18.32
CA LYS A 198 16.82 -3.17 19.37
C LYS A 198 16.97 -3.90 20.70
N THR A 199 16.93 -5.23 20.70
CA THR A 199 17.12 -6.03 21.93
C THR A 199 18.50 -5.82 22.52
N ALA A 200 19.56 -5.75 21.71
CA ALA A 200 20.91 -5.45 22.18
C ALA A 200 21.00 -4.05 22.82
N ALA A 201 20.35 -3.05 22.22
CA ALA A 201 20.29 -1.69 22.77
C ALA A 201 19.54 -1.65 24.12
N ILE A 202 18.40 -2.33 24.23
CA ILE A 202 17.65 -2.46 25.49
C ILE A 202 18.51 -3.13 26.56
N LYS A 203 19.16 -4.26 26.24
CA LYS A 203 20.03 -4.97 27.19
C LYS A 203 21.17 -4.08 27.70
N ARG A 204 21.79 -3.28 26.83
CA ARG A 204 22.82 -2.31 27.24
C ARG A 204 22.26 -1.26 28.19
N LYS A 205 21.08 -0.70 27.89
CA LYS A 205 20.42 0.29 28.76
C LYS A 205 19.99 -0.29 30.10
N CYS A 206 19.48 -1.52 30.14
CA CYS A 206 19.19 -2.21 31.40
C CYS A 206 20.46 -2.41 32.23
N ALA A 207 21.58 -2.82 31.63
CA ALA A 207 22.85 -2.98 32.34
C ALA A 207 23.37 -1.65 32.91
N GLU A 208 23.23 -0.56 32.15
CA GLU A 208 23.56 0.80 32.61
C GLU A 208 22.67 1.24 33.79
N ILE A 209 21.36 0.98 33.73
CA ILE A 209 20.45 1.29 34.84
C ILE A 209 20.80 0.45 36.07
N THR A 210 21.04 -0.85 35.91
CA THR A 210 21.40 -1.75 37.02
C THR A 210 22.71 -1.34 37.66
N SER A 211 23.72 -0.90 36.89
CA SER A 211 24.98 -0.42 37.47
C SER A 211 24.76 0.86 38.27
N VAL A 212 24.01 1.84 37.74
CA VAL A 212 23.67 3.08 38.46
C VAL A 212 22.87 2.81 39.74
N LEU A 213 21.89 1.89 39.69
CA LEU A 213 21.15 1.49 40.88
C LEU A 213 22.05 0.81 41.91
N SER A 214 23.00 -0.02 41.48
CA SER A 214 23.94 -0.67 42.39
C SER A 214 24.88 0.32 43.08
N THR A 215 25.33 1.37 42.37
CA THR A 215 26.17 2.43 42.96
C THR A 215 25.37 3.28 43.94
N MET A 216 24.13 3.68 43.58
CA MET A 216 23.25 4.41 44.49
C MET A 216 22.95 3.59 45.75
N HIS A 217 22.70 2.28 45.60
CA HIS A 217 22.47 1.39 46.73
C HIS A 217 23.71 1.29 47.64
N SER A 218 24.92 1.18 47.08
CA SER A 218 26.14 1.17 47.88
C SER A 218 26.35 2.49 48.62
N ASP A 219 26.05 3.62 47.97
CA ASP A 219 26.16 4.96 48.57
C ASP A 219 25.18 5.12 49.76
N ILE A 220 23.94 4.64 49.61
CA ILE A 220 22.93 4.66 50.68
C ILE A 220 23.36 3.77 51.86
N LEU A 221 23.88 2.56 51.59
CA LEU A 221 24.38 1.69 52.65
C LEU A 221 25.55 2.31 53.41
N ALA A 222 26.48 2.96 52.70
CA ALA A 222 27.61 3.67 53.30
C ALA A 222 27.15 4.88 54.15
N ALA A 223 26.15 5.63 53.68
CA ALA A 223 25.57 6.74 54.44
C ALA A 223 24.80 6.28 55.69
N SER A 224 24.11 5.13 55.61
CA SER A 224 23.38 4.53 56.74
C SER A 224 24.32 3.95 57.80
N SER A 225 25.43 3.31 57.42
CA SER A 225 26.41 2.81 58.40
C SER A 225 27.19 3.92 59.11
N ALA A 226 27.19 5.14 58.58
CA ALA A 226 27.77 6.31 59.23
C ALA A 226 26.85 6.92 60.30
N ALA A 227 25.58 6.49 60.41
CA ALA A 227 24.57 7.09 61.26
C ALA A 227 24.05 6.14 62.39
N ALA A 228 24.90 5.83 63.39
CA ALA A 228 24.59 5.65 64.84
C ALA A 228 25.52 4.62 65.55
N PRO A 229 25.80 4.70 66.89
CA PRO A 229 25.53 5.77 67.86
C PRO A 229 26.74 6.22 68.73
N THR A 230 26.67 7.44 69.28
CA THR A 230 27.33 7.82 70.56
C THR A 230 26.29 8.44 71.50
N PRO A 231 26.18 8.03 72.79
CA PRO A 231 25.12 8.48 73.68
C PRO A 231 25.49 9.62 74.66
N SER A 232 24.52 10.52 74.89
CA SER A 232 24.17 11.28 76.14
C SER A 232 24.92 12.60 76.50
N PRO A 233 24.33 13.58 77.26
CA PRO A 233 22.91 13.93 77.53
C PRO A 233 22.53 15.46 77.43
N ALA A 234 21.21 15.73 77.26
CA ALA A 234 20.30 16.78 77.83
C ALA A 234 20.76 18.27 78.00
N SER A 235 19.98 19.36 77.76
CA SER A 235 18.52 19.64 77.85
C SER A 235 18.14 20.93 77.04
N PRO A 236 16.94 21.60 77.17
CA PRO A 236 16.07 21.94 76.02
C PRO A 236 15.78 23.45 75.80
N SER A 237 15.19 23.83 74.66
CA SER A 237 14.25 24.97 74.57
C SER A 237 13.48 24.97 73.25
N HIS A 238 12.21 25.40 73.35
CA HIS A 238 11.19 25.51 72.31
C HIS A 238 11.61 26.33 71.09
N ASP A 239 11.18 25.93 69.89
CA ASP A 239 10.19 26.74 69.16
C ASP A 239 9.48 25.99 68.01
N ARG A 240 8.22 26.36 67.81
CA ARG A 240 7.19 25.74 66.99
C ARG A 240 7.16 26.40 65.61
N ALA A 241 7.41 25.68 64.51
CA ALA A 241 7.05 26.10 63.15
C ALA A 241 6.80 24.91 62.19
N SER A 242 5.77 25.07 61.36
CA SER A 242 5.03 24.11 60.52
C SER A 242 5.80 23.29 59.46
N PRO A 243 5.27 22.12 59.04
CA PRO A 243 5.62 21.47 57.78
C PRO A 243 4.60 21.86 56.68
N ALA A 244 5.04 22.53 55.61
CA ALA A 244 4.14 22.95 54.52
C ALA A 244 4.76 22.91 53.11
N GLN A 245 5.85 22.16 52.86
CA GLN A 245 6.54 22.21 51.56
C GLN A 245 6.81 20.87 50.87
N THR A 246 6.43 19.73 51.45
CA THR A 246 6.63 18.40 50.85
C THR A 246 5.41 17.87 50.10
N GLU A 247 4.20 18.36 50.39
CA GLU A 247 2.98 17.90 49.71
C GLU A 247 2.79 18.48 48.30
N ASP A 248 3.29 19.70 48.02
CA ASP A 248 3.10 20.36 46.72
C ASP A 248 3.84 19.67 45.56
N LYS A 249 4.94 18.97 45.84
CA LYS A 249 5.71 18.29 44.78
C LYS A 249 5.07 16.96 44.38
N SER A 250 4.49 16.22 45.32
CA SER A 250 3.84 14.93 45.03
C SER A 250 2.50 15.14 44.32
N THR A 251 1.74 16.17 44.68
CA THR A 251 0.50 16.56 43.99
C THR A 251 0.77 17.05 42.57
N THR A 252 1.84 17.84 42.37
CA THR A 252 2.26 18.31 41.03
C THR A 252 2.65 17.16 40.09
N ILE A 253 3.34 16.13 40.60
CA ILE A 253 3.74 14.96 39.79
C ILE A 253 2.51 14.12 39.40
N ARG A 254 1.58 13.94 40.34
CA ARG A 254 0.33 13.20 40.10
C ARG A 254 -0.57 13.88 39.06
N GLY A 255 -0.65 15.21 39.09
CA GLY A 255 -1.38 15.97 38.07
C GLY A 255 -0.79 15.83 36.66
N LYS A 256 0.53 15.80 36.53
CA LYS A 256 1.21 15.59 35.24
C LYS A 256 1.01 14.18 34.68
N LEU A 257 0.92 13.17 35.55
CA LEU A 257 0.63 11.79 35.15
C LEU A 257 -0.81 11.64 34.66
N GLN A 258 -1.77 12.27 35.33
CA GLN A 258 -3.18 12.21 34.92
C GLN A 258 -3.41 12.87 33.55
N ALA A 259 -2.79 14.04 33.32
CA ALA A 259 -2.89 14.74 32.03
C ALA A 259 -2.26 13.97 30.86
N LEU A 260 -1.28 13.10 31.13
CA LEU A 260 -0.68 12.22 30.12
C LEU A 260 -1.57 11.02 29.78
N ILE A 261 -2.34 10.53 30.75
CA ILE A 261 -3.29 9.42 30.57
C ILE A 261 -4.48 9.89 29.73
N ASP A 262 -5.03 11.07 30.05
CA ASP A 262 -6.18 11.64 29.31
C ASP A 262 -5.81 12.08 27.87
N SER A 263 -4.51 12.17 27.55
CA SER A 263 -4.01 12.46 26.19
C SER A 263 -3.77 11.20 25.35
N LEU A 264 -3.89 10.01 25.94
CA LEU A 264 -3.64 8.71 25.30
C LEU A 264 -4.92 7.91 25.01
N GLU A 265 -6.07 8.33 25.54
CA GLU A 265 -7.41 7.90 25.12
C GLU A 265 -7.96 8.79 23.99
#